data_AF-A0AA95B6U2-F1
#
_entry.id   AF-A0AA95B6U2-F1
#
_cell.length_a   1.000
_cell.length_b   1.000
_cell.length_c   1.000
_cell.angle_alpha   90.00
_cell.angle_beta   90.00
_cell.angle_gamma   90.00
#
_symmetry.space_group_name_H-M   'P 1'
#
loop_
_entity.id
_entity.type
_entity.pdbx_description
1 polymer ?
#
loop_
_entity_poly.entity_id
_entity_poly.type
_entity_poly.pdbx_seq_one_letter_code
_entity_poly.pdbx_strand_id
1 'polypeptide(L)'
;MSGDYDITYFEPQEVEFFYGKGTTMHFRHRGTDYANVGIFRTFPFSKPYEYISIWNEDTELGVIKSVDQLDDESEAVLKRELHVRYVVPEVKRIQSIKEEPGLWIFALDTDRGPLKLMMRNIHEHLDLLPPNRIIITDMDGKRCEITNIKALDLNSRKELSKVI
;
A
#
# COMPACT_ATOMS: atom_id res chain seq x y z
N MET A 1 -5.55 32.25 14.78
CA MET A 1 -6.39 31.05 15.04
C MET A 1 -6.49 30.29 13.73
N SER A 2 -5.45 29.53 13.40
CA SER A 2 -5.49 28.46 12.39
C SER A 2 -5.97 27.22 13.14
N GLY A 3 -7.07 26.62 12.69
CA GLY A 3 -7.75 25.56 13.42
C GLY A 3 -6.95 24.27 13.46
N ASP A 4 -7.16 23.47 14.51
CA ASP A 4 -6.55 22.15 14.78
C ASP A 4 -6.82 21.05 13.72
N TYR A 5 -7.18 21.42 12.48
CA TYR A 5 -7.63 20.51 11.42
C TYR A 5 -6.98 20.77 10.05
N ASP A 6 -6.00 21.67 9.94
CA ASP A 6 -5.31 21.91 8.68
C ASP A 6 -4.23 20.85 8.42
N ILE A 7 -4.38 20.11 7.32
CA ILE A 7 -3.36 19.17 6.85
C ILE A 7 -2.15 19.98 6.36
N THR A 8 -0.99 19.75 6.98
CA THR A 8 0.28 20.34 6.53
C THR A 8 0.77 19.57 5.31
N TYR A 9 0.99 20.26 4.20
CA TYR A 9 1.63 19.70 3.02
C TYR A 9 3.09 20.17 2.94
N PHE A 10 3.99 19.25 2.69
CA PHE A 10 5.40 19.56 2.47
C PHE A 10 5.68 19.80 0.98
N GLU A 11 6.44 20.86 0.71
CA GLU A 11 6.96 21.12 -0.63
C GLU A 11 8.16 20.19 -0.89
N PRO A 12 8.23 19.50 -2.04
CA PRO A 12 9.26 18.49 -2.31
C PRO A 12 10.70 18.98 -2.17
N GLN A 13 10.95 20.26 -2.48
CA GLN A 13 12.27 20.90 -2.41
C GLN A 13 12.71 21.30 -0.99
N GLU A 14 11.83 21.19 0.00
CA GLU A 14 12.10 21.58 1.38
C GLU A 14 12.33 20.38 2.30
N VAL A 15 12.28 19.17 1.73
CA VAL A 15 12.34 17.91 2.46
C VAL A 15 13.42 17.00 1.91
N GLU A 16 14.02 16.23 2.81
CA GLU A 16 14.98 15.19 2.46
C GLU A 16 14.66 13.93 3.28
N PHE A 17 14.80 12.76 2.66
CA PHE A 17 14.62 11.46 3.29
C PHE A 17 15.86 10.61 3.12
N PHE A 18 16.36 10.07 4.23
CA PHE A 18 17.62 9.32 4.22
C PHE A 18 17.62 8.25 5.30
N TYR A 19 18.48 7.24 5.14
CA TYR A 19 18.74 6.25 6.18
C TYR A 19 19.86 6.74 7.10
N GLY A 20 19.65 6.59 8.41
CA GLY A 20 20.69 6.86 9.40
C GLY A 20 21.70 5.73 9.50
N LYS A 21 22.41 5.64 10.63
CA LYS A 21 23.20 4.45 10.95
C LYS A 21 22.25 3.27 11.26
N GLY A 22 21.91 2.48 10.24
CA GLY A 22 21.02 1.32 10.37
C GLY A 22 19.97 1.26 9.26
N THR A 23 18.80 0.73 9.58
CA THR A 23 17.67 0.60 8.64
C THR A 23 16.53 1.58 8.95
N THR A 24 16.71 2.50 9.90
CA THR A 24 15.68 3.49 10.25
C THR A 24 15.73 4.66 9.28
N MET A 25 14.57 5.04 8.76
CA MET A 25 14.41 6.23 7.92
C MET A 25 14.33 7.49 8.80
N HIS A 26 14.98 8.54 8.32
CA HIS A 26 14.97 9.88 8.90
C HIS A 26 14.39 10.85 7.88
N PHE A 27 13.85 11.95 8.38
CA PHE A 27 13.23 13.02 7.59
C PHE A 27 13.84 14.35 8.02
N ARG A 28 14.25 15.17 7.07
CA ARG A 28 14.67 16.55 7.30
C ARG A 28 13.70 17.49 6.61
N HIS A 29 13.28 18.53 7.31
CA HIS A 29 12.46 19.59 6.74
C HIS A 29 13.06 20.95 7.10
N ARG A 30 13.45 21.73 6.09
CA ARG A 30 14.08 23.07 6.26
C ARG A 30 15.22 23.08 7.30
N GLY A 31 16.06 22.03 7.30
CA GLY A 31 17.19 21.87 8.22
C GLY A 31 16.86 21.35 9.62
N THR A 32 15.59 21.03 9.90
CA THR A 32 15.20 20.33 11.15
C THR A 32 15.13 18.83 10.89
N ASP A 33 15.87 18.05 11.67
CA ASP A 33 15.95 16.59 11.53
C ASP A 33 14.98 15.88 12.48
N TYR A 34 14.27 14.90 11.93
CA TYR A 34 13.36 14.00 12.62
C TYR A 34 13.87 12.57 12.46
N ALA A 35 14.09 11.89 13.58
CA ALA A 35 14.63 10.54 13.58
C ALA A 35 13.55 9.48 13.65
N ASN A 36 13.80 8.33 13.01
CA ASN A 36 12.93 7.15 13.06
C ASN A 36 11.47 7.46 12.69
N VAL A 37 11.28 8.13 11.55
CA VAL A 37 9.96 8.49 11.06
C VAL A 37 9.28 7.33 10.35
N GLY A 38 7.96 7.25 10.46
CA GLY A 38 7.11 6.33 9.72
C GLY A 38 6.44 7.04 8.53
N ILE A 39 6.11 6.27 7.49
CA ILE A 39 5.33 6.78 6.34
C ILE A 39 4.11 5.94 6.05
N PHE A 40 2.98 6.59 5.78
CA PHE A 40 1.72 5.91 5.52
C PHE A 40 1.07 6.39 4.23
N ARG A 41 0.58 5.46 3.43
CA ARG A 41 -0.30 5.80 2.30
C ARG A 41 -1.63 6.30 2.83
N THR A 42 -2.09 7.44 2.34
CA THR A 42 -3.47 7.89 2.54
C THR A 42 -4.32 7.56 1.31
N PHE A 43 -5.59 7.95 1.31
CA PHE A 43 -6.48 7.74 0.16
C PHE A 43 -6.10 8.68 -1.00
N PRO A 44 -6.21 8.26 -2.28
CA PRO A 44 -6.73 6.99 -2.79
C PRO A 44 -5.69 5.89 -2.98
N PHE A 45 -6.08 4.63 -2.75
CA PHE A 45 -5.20 3.47 -2.90
C PHE A 45 -4.73 3.19 -4.34
N SER A 46 -5.42 3.74 -5.34
CA SER A 46 -5.04 3.68 -6.75
C SER A 46 -3.80 4.53 -7.07
N LYS A 47 -3.38 5.42 -6.17
CA LYS A 47 -2.21 6.30 -6.30
C LYS A 47 -1.18 5.99 -5.19
N PRO A 48 -0.43 4.88 -5.31
CA PRO A 48 0.39 4.33 -4.22
C PRO A 48 1.62 5.18 -3.82
N TYR A 49 1.93 6.21 -4.60
CA TYR A 49 3.04 7.15 -4.41
C TYR A 49 2.57 8.60 -4.31
N GLU A 50 1.27 8.82 -4.07
CA GLU A 50 0.71 10.13 -3.79
C GLU A 50 0.13 10.18 -2.38
N TYR A 51 0.07 11.38 -1.80
CA TYR A 51 -0.47 11.66 -0.47
C TYR A 51 0.09 10.73 0.61
N ILE A 52 1.43 10.76 0.75
CA ILE A 52 2.15 9.97 1.75
C ILE A 52 2.27 10.80 3.03
N SER A 53 1.62 10.33 4.09
CA SER A 53 1.67 10.96 5.39
C SER A 53 2.94 10.55 6.15
N ILE A 54 3.64 11.54 6.72
CA ILE A 54 4.89 11.38 7.47
C ILE A 54 4.59 11.50 8.97
N TRP A 55 5.04 10.52 9.75
CA TRP A 55 4.75 10.43 11.18
C TRP A 55 6.03 10.33 11.99
N ASN A 56 6.04 11.01 13.12
CA ASN A 56 7.04 10.81 14.17
C ASN A 56 6.32 10.30 15.41
N GLU A 57 6.59 9.05 15.80
CA GLU A 57 5.84 8.35 16.83
C GLU A 57 4.33 8.41 16.56
N ASP A 58 3.56 9.03 17.46
CA ASP A 58 2.10 9.16 17.37
C ASP A 58 1.64 10.51 16.76
N THR A 59 2.56 11.30 16.21
CA THR A 59 2.25 12.63 15.65
C THR A 59 2.46 12.67 14.14
N GLU A 60 1.41 13.02 13.39
CA GLU A 60 1.53 13.35 11.96
C GLU A 60 2.27 14.68 11.82
N LEU A 61 3.37 14.67 11.06
CA LEU A 61 4.14 15.88 10.73
C LEU A 61 3.55 16.60 9.52
N GLY A 62 3.00 15.85 8.57
CA GLY A 62 2.41 16.37 7.34
C GLY A 62 2.42 15.35 6.20
N VAL A 63 2.07 15.81 5.00
CA VAL A 63 1.83 14.97 3.82
C VAL A 63 2.68 15.41 2.63
N ILE A 64 3.30 14.44 1.95
CA ILE A 64 3.91 14.60 0.63
C ILE A 64 2.87 14.27 -0.45
N LYS A 65 2.56 15.23 -1.33
CA LYS A 65 1.56 15.02 -2.39
C LYS A 65 1.99 14.00 -3.44
N SER A 66 3.25 14.00 -3.84
CA SER A 66 3.79 13.08 -4.85
C SER A 66 5.24 12.75 -4.53
N VAL A 67 5.55 11.45 -4.42
CA VAL A 67 6.92 10.98 -4.18
C VAL A 67 7.82 11.24 -5.38
N ASP A 68 7.27 11.19 -6.60
CA ASP A 68 8.01 11.40 -7.86
C ASP A 68 8.46 12.86 -8.08
N GLN A 69 8.13 13.77 -7.16
CA GLN A 69 8.56 15.17 -7.19
C GLN A 69 9.73 15.46 -6.24
N LEU A 70 10.15 14.48 -5.44
CA LEU A 70 11.29 14.59 -4.54
C LEU A 70 12.61 14.54 -5.32
N ASP A 71 13.71 14.86 -4.65
CA ASP A 71 15.03 14.53 -5.19
C ASP A 71 15.23 13.01 -5.30
N ASP A 72 16.16 12.59 -6.17
CA ASP A 72 16.39 11.18 -6.51
C ASP A 72 16.66 10.29 -5.28
N GLU A 73 17.38 10.81 -4.27
CA GLU A 73 17.72 10.05 -3.07
C GLU A 73 16.48 9.85 -2.19
N SER A 74 15.77 10.94 -1.91
CA SER A 74 14.52 10.93 -1.15
C SER A 74 13.44 10.06 -1.80
N GLU A 75 13.27 10.16 -3.12
CA GLU A 75 12.34 9.34 -3.89
C GLU A 75 12.65 7.85 -3.71
N ALA A 76 13.93 7.47 -3.86
CA ALA A 76 14.36 6.09 -3.71
C ALA A 76 14.13 5.55 -2.29
N VAL A 77 14.41 6.36 -1.27
CA VAL A 77 14.17 6.00 0.14
C VAL A 77 12.68 5.80 0.40
N LEU A 78 11.81 6.74 0.01
CA LEU A 78 10.37 6.59 0.21
C LEU A 78 9.82 5.39 -0.56
N LYS A 79 10.19 5.22 -1.84
CA LYS A 79 9.71 4.08 -2.62
C LYS A 79 10.13 2.76 -2.00
N ARG A 80 11.35 2.68 -1.45
CA ARG A 80 11.82 1.50 -0.72
C ARG A 80 11.03 1.26 0.56
N GLU A 81 10.84 2.27 1.40
CA GLU A 81 10.07 2.13 2.64
C GLU A 81 8.61 1.80 2.37
N LEU A 82 7.98 2.45 1.40
CA LEU A 82 6.63 2.13 0.95
C LEU A 82 6.56 0.72 0.36
N HIS A 83 7.59 0.27 -0.36
CA HIS A 83 7.68 -1.11 -0.81
C HIS A 83 7.72 -2.01 0.42
N VAL A 84 8.73 -1.92 1.29
CA VAL A 84 8.88 -2.78 2.47
C VAL A 84 7.62 -2.82 3.34
N ARG A 85 7.00 -1.65 3.59
CA ARG A 85 5.81 -1.53 4.42
C ARG A 85 4.54 -2.06 3.76
N TYR A 86 4.39 -1.83 2.47
CA TYR A 86 3.17 -2.16 1.73
C TYR A 86 3.40 -3.17 0.63
N VAL A 87 4.40 -4.05 0.74
CA VAL A 87 4.67 -4.98 -0.35
C VAL A 87 3.44 -5.85 -0.50
N VAL A 88 2.74 -5.68 -1.61
CA VAL A 88 1.53 -6.41 -1.93
C VAL A 88 2.01 -7.75 -2.48
N PRO A 89 1.79 -8.88 -1.80
CA PRO A 89 2.16 -10.19 -2.32
C PRO A 89 1.44 -10.45 -3.64
N GLU A 90 2.18 -11.01 -4.60
CA GLU A 90 1.63 -11.38 -5.89
C GLU A 90 1.01 -12.77 -5.79
N VAL A 91 -0.28 -12.89 -6.09
CA VAL A 91 -1.02 -14.14 -6.14
C VAL A 91 -0.51 -14.97 -7.32
N LYS A 92 0.12 -16.10 -7.00
CA LYS A 92 0.57 -17.09 -7.98
C LYS A 92 -0.48 -18.16 -8.25
N ARG A 93 -1.32 -18.47 -7.24
CA ARG A 93 -2.41 -19.44 -7.35
C ARG A 93 -3.54 -19.12 -6.38
N ILE A 94 -4.78 -19.30 -6.82
CA ILE A 94 -5.98 -19.26 -5.99
C ILE A 94 -6.35 -20.70 -5.64
N GLN A 95 -6.23 -21.06 -4.36
CA GLN A 95 -6.57 -22.40 -3.90
C GLN A 95 -8.09 -22.60 -3.86
N SER A 96 -8.81 -21.64 -3.27
CA SER A 96 -10.26 -21.63 -3.22
C SER A 96 -10.80 -20.26 -2.87
N ILE A 97 -11.99 -19.93 -3.39
CA ILE A 97 -12.82 -18.82 -2.95
C ILE A 97 -14.14 -19.40 -2.42
N LYS A 98 -14.45 -19.13 -1.15
CA LYS A 98 -15.64 -19.68 -0.48
C LYS A 98 -16.48 -18.55 0.11
N GLU A 99 -17.78 -18.69 -0.01
CA GLU A 99 -18.76 -17.90 0.72
C GLU A 99 -19.22 -18.69 1.95
N GLU A 100 -18.93 -18.17 3.12
CA GLU A 100 -19.62 -18.53 4.37
C GLU A 100 -20.69 -17.46 4.65
N PRO A 101 -21.68 -17.70 5.53
CA PRO A 101 -22.78 -16.75 5.75
C PRO A 101 -22.29 -15.31 6.00
N GLY A 102 -22.42 -14.45 4.98
CA GLY A 102 -22.01 -13.05 5.01
C GLY A 102 -20.48 -12.80 4.97
N LEU A 103 -19.66 -13.80 4.64
CA LEU A 103 -18.19 -13.68 4.65
C LEU A 103 -17.56 -14.42 3.47
N TRP A 104 -16.73 -13.72 2.71
CA TRP A 104 -15.91 -14.31 1.66
C TRP A 104 -14.51 -14.63 2.19
N ILE A 105 -14.05 -15.85 1.91
CA ILE A 105 -12.74 -16.36 2.31
C ILE A 105 -11.95 -16.75 1.07
N PHE A 106 -10.81 -16.10 0.88
CA PHE A 106 -9.84 -16.41 -0.17
C PHE A 106 -8.66 -17.14 0.45
N ALA A 107 -8.32 -18.31 -0.09
CA ALA A 107 -7.09 -19.04 0.23
C ALA A 107 -6.17 -18.98 -0.98
N LEU A 108 -4.99 -18.39 -0.82
CA LEU A 108 -4.10 -17.97 -1.90
C LEU A 108 -2.68 -18.49 -1.65
N ASP A 109 -1.97 -18.83 -2.72
CA ASP A 109 -0.51 -18.91 -2.71
C ASP A 109 0.05 -17.66 -3.37
N THR A 110 1.01 -17.03 -2.69
CA THR A 110 1.67 -15.83 -3.17
C THR A 110 3.17 -16.06 -3.31
N ASP A 111 3.87 -15.13 -3.96
CA ASP A 111 5.33 -15.06 -3.99
C ASP A 111 5.98 -14.98 -2.59
N ARG A 112 5.21 -14.64 -1.56
CA ARG A 112 5.63 -14.61 -0.15
C ARG A 112 5.01 -15.70 0.72
N GLY A 113 4.51 -16.76 0.09
CA GLY A 113 3.90 -17.91 0.76
C GLY A 113 2.37 -17.85 0.84
N PRO A 114 1.74 -18.75 1.61
CA PRO A 114 0.29 -18.84 1.70
C PRO A 114 -0.32 -17.60 2.38
N LEU A 115 -1.43 -17.11 1.83
CA LEU A 115 -2.16 -15.96 2.34
C LEU A 115 -3.66 -16.27 2.40
N LYS A 116 -4.30 -15.90 3.51
CA LYS A 116 -5.76 -16.00 3.69
C LYS A 116 -6.34 -14.61 3.88
N LEU A 117 -7.30 -14.24 3.04
CA LEU A 117 -8.02 -12.96 3.11
C LEU A 117 -9.49 -13.20 3.44
N MET A 118 -10.05 -12.29 4.25
CA MET A 118 -11.44 -12.34 4.69
C MET A 118 -12.12 -10.99 4.44
N MET A 119 -13.22 -10.99 3.71
CA MET A 119 -13.93 -9.77 3.34
C MET A 119 -15.45 -9.92 3.43
N ARG A 120 -16.12 -8.82 3.79
CA ARG A 120 -17.58 -8.66 3.67
C ARG A 120 -17.84 -7.83 2.42
N ASN A 121 -18.93 -8.08 1.70
CA ASN A 121 -19.26 -7.35 0.47
C ASN A 121 -18.10 -7.27 -0.55
N ILE A 122 -17.86 -8.38 -1.25
CA ILE A 122 -16.68 -8.58 -2.11
C ILE A 122 -16.37 -7.45 -3.11
N HIS A 123 -17.39 -6.76 -3.63
CA HIS A 123 -17.21 -5.70 -4.62
C HIS A 123 -16.50 -4.45 -4.09
N GLU A 124 -16.52 -4.21 -2.77
CA GLU A 124 -15.78 -3.10 -2.13
C GLU A 124 -14.30 -3.44 -1.91
N HIS A 125 -13.94 -4.72 -2.07
CA HIS A 125 -12.63 -5.26 -1.71
C HIS A 125 -11.80 -5.70 -2.93
N LEU A 126 -12.38 -5.65 -4.13
CA LEU A 126 -11.75 -5.99 -5.40
C LEU A 126 -11.62 -4.76 -6.31
N ASP A 127 -10.41 -4.24 -6.45
CA ASP A 127 -10.11 -3.17 -7.40
C ASP A 127 -9.64 -3.78 -8.73
N LEU A 128 -10.49 -3.74 -9.76
CA LEU A 128 -10.11 -4.14 -11.12
C LEU A 128 -9.39 -3.00 -11.84
N LEU A 129 -8.14 -3.25 -12.21
CA LEU A 129 -7.27 -2.30 -12.89
C LEU A 129 -6.98 -2.77 -14.34
N PRO A 130 -7.16 -1.90 -15.35
CA PRO A 130 -6.80 -2.23 -16.72
C PRO A 130 -5.29 -2.55 -16.87
N PRO A 131 -4.89 -3.48 -17.76
CA PRO A 131 -5.75 -4.26 -18.65
C PRO A 131 -6.29 -5.58 -18.06
N ASN A 132 -5.66 -6.19 -17.04
CA ASN A 132 -6.08 -7.49 -16.45
C ASN A 132 -5.54 -7.69 -15.03
N ARG A 133 -5.55 -6.64 -14.21
CA ARG A 133 -4.92 -6.63 -12.87
C ARG A 133 -6.01 -6.50 -11.80
N ILE A 134 -5.85 -7.18 -10.66
CA ILE A 134 -6.79 -7.07 -9.52
C ILE A 134 -6.00 -6.82 -8.25
N ILE A 135 -6.36 -5.78 -7.50
CA ILE A 135 -5.93 -5.65 -6.10
C ILE A 135 -7.04 -6.16 -5.21
N ILE A 136 -6.68 -7.04 -4.28
CA ILE A 136 -7.59 -7.61 -3.29
C ILE A 136 -7.18 -7.03 -1.95
N THR A 137 -8.11 -6.41 -1.23
CA THR A 137 -7.89 -5.87 0.11
C THR A 137 -8.87 -6.54 1.07
N ASP A 138 -8.43 -7.08 2.20
CA ASP A 138 -9.34 -7.70 3.20
C ASP A 138 -9.85 -6.69 4.24
N MET A 139 -10.71 -7.11 5.16
CA MET A 139 -11.25 -6.24 6.22
C MET A 139 -10.19 -5.72 7.20
N ASP A 140 -9.04 -6.40 7.32
CA ASP A 140 -7.92 -5.99 8.16
C ASP A 140 -6.92 -5.10 7.38
N GLY A 141 -7.22 -4.78 6.13
CA GLY A 141 -6.33 -4.03 5.24
C GLY A 141 -5.15 -4.84 4.69
N LYS A 142 -5.13 -6.18 4.83
CA LYS A 142 -4.15 -7.02 4.13
C LYS A 142 -4.44 -6.98 2.65
N ARG A 143 -3.39 -6.80 1.85
CA ARG A 143 -3.51 -6.65 0.40
C ARG A 143 -2.73 -7.73 -0.32
N CYS A 144 -3.26 -8.23 -1.41
CA CYS A 144 -2.51 -8.97 -2.42
C CYS A 144 -2.94 -8.55 -3.83
N GLU A 145 -2.18 -8.96 -4.82
CA GLU A 145 -2.41 -8.56 -6.20
C GLU A 145 -2.38 -9.76 -7.15
N ILE A 146 -3.32 -9.79 -8.08
CA ILE A 146 -3.23 -10.59 -9.30
C ILE A 146 -2.72 -9.65 -10.40
N THR A 147 -1.45 -9.75 -10.76
CA THR A 147 -0.77 -8.87 -11.75
C THR A 147 -1.34 -9.05 -13.16
N ASN A 148 -1.70 -10.28 -13.51
CA ASN A 148 -2.29 -10.64 -14.79
C ASN A 148 -3.23 -11.85 -14.65
N ILE A 149 -4.54 -11.62 -14.72
CA ILE A 149 -5.57 -12.68 -14.65
C ILE A 149 -5.33 -13.77 -15.71
N LYS A 150 -4.81 -13.41 -16.89
CA LYS A 150 -4.57 -14.37 -17.98
C LYS A 150 -3.39 -15.30 -17.71
N ALA A 151 -2.48 -14.92 -16.82
CA ALA A 151 -1.33 -15.74 -16.43
C ALA A 151 -1.68 -16.78 -15.35
N LEU A 152 -2.87 -16.67 -14.72
CA LEU A 152 -3.34 -17.63 -13.74
C LEU A 152 -3.66 -18.99 -14.38
N ASP A 153 -3.43 -20.06 -13.63
CA ASP A 153 -3.82 -21.41 -14.02
C ASP A 153 -5.36 -21.54 -14.17
N LEU A 154 -5.80 -22.62 -14.80
CA LEU A 154 -7.22 -22.85 -15.10
C LEU A 154 -8.10 -22.91 -13.84
N ASN A 155 -7.61 -23.52 -12.76
CA ASN A 155 -8.36 -23.61 -11.51
C ASN A 155 -8.50 -22.22 -10.88
N SER A 156 -7.40 -21.46 -10.84
CA SER A 156 -7.41 -20.10 -10.30
C SER A 156 -8.38 -19.19 -11.04
N ARG A 157 -8.39 -19.24 -12.38
CA ARG A 157 -9.36 -18.48 -13.18
C ARG A 157 -10.81 -18.90 -12.94
N LYS A 158 -11.07 -20.20 -12.75
CA LYS A 158 -12.40 -20.74 -12.44
C LYS A 158 -12.90 -20.32 -11.05
N GLU A 159 -12.01 -20.30 -10.06
CA GLU A 159 -12.36 -19.78 -8.73
C GLU A 159 -12.68 -18.29 -8.81
N LEU A 160 -11.83 -17.52 -9.48
CA LEU A 160 -11.99 -16.07 -9.61
C LEU A 160 -13.29 -15.70 -10.34
N SER A 161 -13.68 -16.43 -11.39
CA SER A 161 -14.93 -16.16 -12.15
C SER A 161 -16.22 -16.35 -11.34
N LYS A 162 -16.14 -16.83 -10.09
CA LYS A 162 -17.30 -16.90 -9.20
C LYS A 162 -17.66 -15.54 -8.59
N VAL A 163 -16.73 -14.59 -8.63
CA VAL A 163 -16.81 -13.34 -7.87
C VAL A 163 -16.52 -12.08 -8.69
N ILE A 164 -16.14 -12.24 -9.97
CA ILE A 164 -15.96 -11.15 -10.94
C ILE A 164 -16.93 -11.27 -12.11
#